data_AF-X1UIX8-F1
#
_entry.id   AF-X1UIX8-F1
#
_cell.length_a   1.000
_cell.length_b   1.000
_cell.length_c   1.000
_cell.angle_alpha   90.00
_cell.angle_beta   90.00
_cell.angle_gamma   90.00
#
_symmetry.space_group_name_H-M   'P 1'
#
loop_
_entity.id
_entity.type
_entity.pdbx_description
1 polymer ?
#
loop_
_entity_poly.entity_id
_entity_poly.type
_entity_poly.pdbx_seq_one_letter_code
_entity_poly.pdbx_strand_id
1 'polypeptide(L)'
;AENRLREPVNAIDEGRYVAEKMEELGITQKEVAELLEVSESWVSQRLKILEWPDEVKAGLVQGQIEFAVGRELAGIKDEPARKVAVHQAVASGCTARQAVEWRKAAEEQRRMQEQLGVNGAFVVPEEVSESSPKVCAFCSQDLSGEGFEVLTVCKVCLRAVRGVMESKPES
;
A
#
# COMPACT_ATOMS: atom_id res chain seq x y z
N ALA A 1 -38.55 -20.90 6.86
CA ALA A 1 -37.26 -21.30 6.25
C ALA A 1 -36.29 -20.16 6.49
N GLU A 2 -35.46 -20.28 7.53
CA GLU A 2 -34.50 -19.25 7.89
C GLU A 2 -33.26 -19.42 7.00
N ASN A 3 -33.32 -18.88 5.79
CA ASN A 3 -32.12 -18.69 4.97
C ASN A 3 -31.29 -17.59 5.63
N ARG A 4 -30.53 -17.93 6.68
CA ARG A 4 -29.33 -17.18 7.05
C ARG A 4 -28.41 -17.24 5.83
N LEU A 5 -28.39 -16.17 5.05
CA LEU A 5 -27.29 -15.90 4.13
C LEU A 5 -26.01 -16.00 4.96
N ARG A 6 -25.27 -17.10 4.84
CA ARG A 6 -23.87 -17.11 5.26
C ARG A 6 -23.21 -15.98 4.47
N GLU A 7 -22.59 -15.04 5.16
CA GLU A 7 -21.70 -14.10 4.49
C GLU A 7 -20.66 -14.91 3.69
N PRO A 8 -20.36 -14.49 2.45
CA PRO A 8 -19.34 -15.16 1.66
C PRO A 8 -18.04 -15.16 2.47
N VAL A 9 -17.46 -16.35 2.63
CA VAL A 9 -16.18 -16.52 3.32
C VAL A 9 -15.13 -15.68 2.59
N ASN A 10 -14.48 -14.76 3.29
CA ASN A 10 -13.47 -13.93 2.65
C ASN A 10 -12.21 -14.77 2.34
N ALA A 11 -11.40 -14.33 1.38
CA ALA A 11 -10.23 -15.09 0.94
C ALA A 11 -9.17 -15.30 2.04
N ILE A 12 -9.18 -14.48 3.10
CA ILE A 12 -8.28 -14.64 4.26
C ILE A 12 -8.75 -15.82 5.13
N ASP A 13 -10.05 -15.95 5.35
CA ASP A 13 -10.64 -17.08 6.06
C ASP A 13 -10.42 -18.39 5.31
N GLU A 14 -10.52 -18.38 3.97
CA GLU A 14 -10.12 -19.52 3.13
C GLU A 14 -8.65 -19.90 3.38
N GLY A 15 -7.76 -18.91 3.43
CA GLY A 15 -6.34 -19.12 3.74
C GLY A 15 -6.11 -19.73 5.12
N ARG A 16 -6.80 -19.24 6.14
CA ARG A 16 -6.74 -19.77 7.51
C ARG A 16 -7.22 -21.22 7.57
N TYR A 17 -8.34 -21.51 6.93
CA TYR A 17 -8.91 -22.86 6.87
C TYR A 17 -7.95 -23.86 6.23
N VAL A 18 -7.29 -23.48 5.13
CA VAL A 18 -6.28 -24.31 4.47
C VAL A 18 -5.07 -24.56 5.39
N ALA A 19 -4.56 -23.51 6.03
CA ALA A 19 -3.42 -23.62 6.94
C ALA A 19 -3.73 -24.54 8.13
N GLU A 20 -4.91 -24.36 8.75
CA GLU A 20 -5.40 -25.19 9.85
C GLU A 20 -5.51 -26.67 9.43
N LYS A 21 -6.07 -26.98 8.26
CA LYS A 21 -6.14 -28.37 7.78
C LYS A 21 -4.79 -29.00 7.48
N MET A 22 -3.84 -28.23 6.97
CA MET A 22 -2.48 -28.73 6.79
C MET A 22 -1.81 -29.05 8.13
N GLU A 23 -1.98 -28.19 9.13
CA GLU A 23 -1.42 -28.38 10.47
C GLU A 23 -2.06 -29.56 11.21
N GLU A 24 -3.40 -29.62 11.23
CA GLU A 24 -4.15 -30.69 11.91
C GLU A 24 -3.83 -32.10 11.38
N LEU A 25 -3.68 -32.22 10.05
CA LEU A 25 -3.50 -33.51 9.39
C LEU A 25 -2.03 -33.83 9.08
N GLY A 26 -1.12 -32.87 9.24
CA GLY A 26 0.29 -33.01 8.90
C GLY A 26 0.53 -33.25 7.40
N ILE A 27 -0.30 -32.66 6.54
CA ILE A 27 -0.29 -32.87 5.08
C ILE A 27 0.33 -31.70 4.30
N THR A 28 0.81 -31.99 3.10
CA THR A 28 1.40 -31.04 2.16
C THR A 28 0.35 -30.20 1.43
N GLN A 29 0.79 -29.13 0.75
CA GLN A 29 -0.09 -28.30 -0.11
C GLN A 29 -0.78 -29.11 -1.22
N LYS A 30 -0.08 -30.11 -1.77
CA LYS A 30 -0.62 -30.99 -2.79
C LYS A 30 -1.73 -31.89 -2.23
N GLU A 31 -1.48 -32.50 -1.08
CA GLU A 31 -2.44 -33.40 -0.43
C GLU A 31 -3.69 -32.65 0.05
N VAL A 32 -3.54 -31.43 0.60
CA VAL A 32 -4.71 -30.62 0.96
C VAL A 32 -5.48 -30.13 -0.28
N ALA A 33 -4.80 -29.88 -1.41
CA ALA A 33 -5.46 -29.53 -2.66
C ALA A 33 -6.31 -30.69 -3.19
N GLU A 34 -5.77 -31.91 -3.17
CA GLU A 34 -6.50 -33.13 -3.52
C GLU A 34 -7.68 -33.36 -2.57
N LEU A 35 -7.48 -33.20 -1.26
CA LEU A 35 -8.53 -33.34 -0.23
C LEU A 35 -9.68 -32.35 -0.42
N LEU A 36 -9.38 -31.11 -0.81
CA LEU A 36 -10.36 -30.04 -0.99
C LEU A 36 -10.90 -29.95 -2.43
N GLU A 37 -10.49 -30.84 -3.33
CA GLU A 37 -10.85 -30.84 -4.76
C GLU A 37 -10.56 -29.50 -5.47
N VAL A 38 -9.46 -28.84 -5.09
CA VAL A 38 -8.99 -27.58 -5.68
C VAL A 38 -7.61 -27.73 -6.29
N SER A 39 -7.17 -26.74 -7.07
CA SER A 39 -5.80 -26.77 -7.59
C SER A 39 -4.77 -26.44 -6.48
N GLU A 40 -3.59 -27.05 -6.56
CA GLU A 40 -2.46 -26.70 -5.70
C GLU A 40 -2.09 -25.20 -5.81
N SER A 41 -2.27 -24.60 -6.99
CA SER A 41 -2.05 -23.17 -7.19
C SER A 41 -3.06 -22.28 -6.44
N TRP A 42 -4.29 -22.76 -6.22
CA TRP A 42 -5.29 -22.07 -5.41
C TRP A 42 -4.89 -22.12 -3.94
N VAL A 43 -4.49 -23.30 -3.44
CA VAL A 43 -3.98 -23.52 -2.07
C VAL A 43 -2.80 -22.60 -1.78
N SER A 44 -1.78 -22.61 -2.65
CA SER A 44 -0.59 -21.77 -2.52
C SER A 44 -0.96 -20.28 -2.46
N GLN A 45 -1.90 -19.83 -3.30
CA GLN A 45 -2.36 -18.45 -3.27
C GLN A 45 -3.06 -18.09 -1.97
N ARG A 46 -3.91 -18.98 -1.44
CA ARG A 46 -4.67 -18.75 -0.20
C ARG A 46 -3.76 -18.67 1.02
N LEU A 47 -2.76 -19.54 1.10
CA LEU A 47 -1.74 -19.48 2.13
C LEU A 47 -0.94 -18.16 2.07
N LYS A 48 -0.53 -17.72 0.88
CA LYS A 48 0.19 -16.45 0.70
C LYS A 48 -0.59 -15.22 1.17
N ILE A 49 -1.92 -15.23 1.10
CA ILE A 49 -2.75 -14.10 1.57
C ILE A 49 -2.49 -13.80 3.04
N LEU A 50 -2.22 -14.82 3.86
CA LEU A 50 -1.99 -14.67 5.29
C LEU A 50 -0.75 -13.80 5.57
N GLU A 51 0.21 -13.82 4.65
CA GLU A 51 1.46 -13.07 4.71
C GLU A 51 1.36 -11.68 4.04
N TRP A 52 0.21 -11.32 3.47
CA TRP A 52 0.06 -10.02 2.82
C TRP A 52 0.08 -8.88 3.84
N PRO A 53 0.49 -7.66 3.41
CA PRO A 53 0.48 -6.48 4.26
C PRO A 53 -0.90 -6.19 4.86
N ASP A 54 -0.94 -5.74 6.11
CA ASP A 54 -2.17 -5.56 6.88
C ASP A 54 -3.14 -4.58 6.21
N GLU A 55 -2.64 -3.52 5.57
CA GLU A 55 -3.45 -2.57 4.82
C GLU A 55 -4.18 -3.22 3.64
N VAL A 56 -3.56 -4.21 2.98
CA VAL A 56 -4.19 -4.96 1.87
C VAL A 56 -5.22 -5.94 2.43
N LYS A 57 -4.87 -6.66 3.50
CA LYS A 57 -5.78 -7.60 4.17
C LYS A 57 -7.04 -6.89 4.69
N ALA A 58 -6.89 -5.70 5.28
CA ALA A 58 -8.02 -4.91 5.74
C ALA A 58 -9.00 -4.57 4.60
N GLY A 59 -8.50 -4.14 3.45
CA GLY A 59 -9.33 -3.86 2.27
C GLY A 59 -10.08 -5.10 1.74
N LEU A 60 -9.45 -6.28 1.79
CA LEU A 60 -10.08 -7.55 1.38
C LEU A 60 -11.17 -7.99 2.35
N VAL A 61 -10.91 -7.94 3.67
CA VAL A 61 -11.88 -8.33 4.70
C VAL A 61 -13.12 -7.44 4.65
N GLN A 62 -12.94 -6.16 4.40
CA GLN A 62 -14.04 -5.19 4.27
C GLN A 62 -14.75 -5.26 2.91
N GLY A 63 -14.31 -6.13 1.99
CA GLY A 63 -14.88 -6.24 0.65
C GLY A 63 -14.66 -5.00 -0.23
N GLN A 64 -13.72 -4.12 0.14
CA GLN A 64 -13.45 -2.87 -0.55
C GLN A 64 -12.55 -3.07 -1.79
N ILE A 65 -11.75 -4.13 -1.79
CA ILE A 65 -10.96 -4.54 -2.94
C ILE A 65 -11.14 -6.04 -3.18
N GLU A 66 -11.11 -6.43 -4.45
CA GLU A 66 -11.16 -7.84 -4.83
C GLU A 66 -9.80 -8.53 -4.67
N PHE A 67 -9.81 -9.86 -4.54
CA PHE A 67 -8.59 -10.68 -4.41
C PHE A 67 -7.55 -10.38 -5.51
N ALA A 68 -7.99 -10.25 -6.77
CA ALA A 68 -7.09 -9.97 -7.89
C ALA A 68 -6.38 -8.63 -7.76
N VAL A 69 -7.06 -7.61 -7.23
CA VAL A 69 -6.47 -6.29 -6.93
C VAL A 69 -5.52 -6.42 -5.74
N GLY A 70 -5.97 -7.04 -4.64
CA GLY A 70 -5.15 -7.23 -3.45
C GLY A 70 -3.83 -7.95 -3.74
N ARG A 71 -3.86 -8.99 -4.58
CA ARG A 71 -2.66 -9.73 -5.02
C ARG A 71 -1.61 -8.82 -5.65
N GLU A 72 -2.03 -7.93 -6.53
CA GLU A 72 -1.11 -7.01 -7.21
C GLU A 72 -0.62 -5.93 -6.25
N LEU A 73 -1.48 -5.38 -5.40
CA LEU A 73 -1.09 -4.36 -4.42
C LEU A 73 -0.14 -4.92 -3.34
N ALA A 74 -0.34 -6.17 -2.90
CA ALA A 74 0.56 -6.85 -1.97
C ALA A 74 1.98 -7.03 -2.55
N GLY A 75 2.12 -7.06 -3.88
CA GLY A 75 3.41 -7.15 -4.57
C GLY A 75 4.20 -5.84 -4.60
N ILE A 76 3.64 -4.72 -4.14
CA ILE A 76 4.34 -3.43 -4.08
C ILE A 76 5.29 -3.43 -2.88
N LYS A 77 6.60 -3.47 -3.17
CA LYS A 77 7.66 -3.58 -2.16
C LYS A 77 7.84 -2.29 -1.34
N ASP A 78 7.70 -1.14 -1.98
CA ASP A 78 7.76 0.15 -1.30
C ASP A 78 6.49 0.37 -0.46
N GLU A 79 6.63 0.37 0.86
CA GLU A 79 5.50 0.47 1.79
C GLU A 79 4.70 1.78 1.63
N PRO A 80 5.34 2.97 1.55
CA PRO A 80 4.62 4.22 1.28
C PRO A 80 3.80 4.18 -0.01
N ALA A 81 4.38 3.73 -1.13
CA ALA A 81 3.67 3.60 -2.40
C ALA A 81 2.51 2.61 -2.31
N ARG A 82 2.70 1.48 -1.61
CA ARG A 82 1.65 0.48 -1.40
C ARG A 82 0.47 1.05 -0.61
N LYS A 83 0.72 1.75 0.51
CA LYS A 83 -0.35 2.37 1.31
C LYS A 83 -1.15 3.38 0.49
N VAL A 84 -0.48 4.19 -0.33
CA VAL A 84 -1.15 5.13 -1.26
C VAL A 84 -2.01 4.38 -2.28
N ALA A 85 -1.48 3.32 -2.89
CA ALA A 85 -2.20 2.53 -3.87
C ALA A 85 -3.43 1.83 -3.27
N VAL A 86 -3.31 1.25 -2.07
CA VAL A 86 -4.43 0.64 -1.34
C VAL A 86 -5.50 1.69 -1.02
N HIS A 87 -5.11 2.83 -0.46
CA HIS A 87 -6.04 3.91 -0.16
C HIS A 87 -6.78 4.38 -1.42
N GLN A 88 -6.07 4.54 -2.54
CA GLN A 88 -6.69 4.91 -3.81
C GLN A 88 -7.66 3.82 -4.31
N ALA A 89 -7.29 2.55 -4.23
CA ALA A 89 -8.15 1.44 -4.64
C ALA A 89 -9.45 1.38 -3.84
N VAL A 90 -9.37 1.57 -2.52
CA VAL A 90 -10.54 1.61 -1.62
C VAL A 90 -11.42 2.82 -1.92
N ALA A 91 -10.82 4.00 -2.12
CA ALA A 91 -11.57 5.25 -2.27
C ALA A 91 -12.27 5.39 -3.62
N SER A 92 -11.65 4.94 -4.72
CA SER A 92 -12.17 5.13 -6.08
C SER A 92 -12.52 3.86 -6.83
N GLY A 93 -12.35 2.69 -6.20
CA GLY A 93 -12.31 1.42 -6.90
C GLY A 93 -10.99 1.25 -7.68
N CYS A 94 -10.70 0.01 -8.05
CA CYS A 94 -9.55 -0.34 -8.87
C CYS A 94 -9.81 -1.66 -9.61
N THR A 95 -9.46 -1.70 -10.89
CA THR A 95 -9.44 -2.95 -11.65
C THR A 95 -8.11 -3.68 -11.46
N ALA A 96 -8.11 -5.01 -11.59
CA ALA A 96 -6.87 -5.79 -11.52
C ALA A 96 -5.80 -5.29 -12.51
N ARG A 97 -6.23 -4.87 -13.71
CA ARG A 97 -5.32 -4.26 -14.71
C ARG A 97 -4.69 -2.97 -14.21
N GLN A 98 -5.45 -2.08 -13.58
CA GLN A 98 -4.90 -0.85 -12.99
C GLN A 98 -3.94 -1.16 -11.84
N ALA A 99 -4.26 -2.13 -10.99
CA ALA A 99 -3.39 -2.55 -9.90
C ALA A 99 -2.02 -3.09 -10.40
N VAL A 100 -2.02 -3.85 -11.50
CA VAL A 100 -0.78 -4.27 -12.19
C VAL A 100 0.04 -3.06 -12.61
N GLU A 101 -0.58 -2.06 -13.25
CA GLU A 101 0.12 -0.87 -13.73
C GLU A 101 0.67 -0.02 -12.57
N TRP A 102 -0.09 0.11 -11.47
CA TRP A 102 0.39 0.78 -10.26
C TRP A 102 1.58 0.06 -9.63
N ARG A 103 1.57 -1.28 -9.60
CA ARG A 103 2.70 -2.07 -9.11
C ARG A 103 3.95 -1.84 -9.95
N LYS A 104 3.84 -1.89 -11.27
CA LYS A 104 4.97 -1.61 -12.18
C LYS A 104 5.52 -0.20 -11.99
N ALA A 105 4.64 0.80 -11.93
CA ALA A 105 5.03 2.18 -11.73
C ALA A 105 5.75 2.38 -10.38
N ALA A 106 5.28 1.74 -9.31
CA ALA A 106 5.94 1.78 -8.01
C ALA A 106 7.32 1.10 -8.04
N GLU A 107 7.46 -0.02 -8.75
CA GLU A 107 8.75 -0.70 -8.91
C GLU A 107 9.76 0.13 -9.74
N GLU A 108 9.30 0.77 -10.81
CA GLU A 108 10.12 1.67 -11.63
C GLU A 108 10.56 2.90 -10.84
N GLN A 109 9.63 3.54 -10.12
CA GLN A 109 9.93 4.67 -9.24
C GLN A 109 10.96 4.30 -8.17
N ARG A 110 10.80 3.15 -7.53
CA ARG A 110 11.74 2.63 -6.52
C ARG A 110 13.13 2.42 -7.12
N ARG A 111 13.20 1.82 -8.32
CA ARG A 111 14.47 1.61 -9.03
C ARG A 111 15.13 2.94 -9.40
N MET A 112 14.37 3.93 -9.82
CA MET A 112 14.87 5.27 -10.12
C MET A 112 15.41 5.96 -8.86
N GLN A 113 14.70 5.87 -7.74
CA GLN A 113 15.15 6.40 -6.45
C GLN A 113 16.45 5.75 -5.97
N GLU A 114 16.58 4.43 -6.11
CA GLU A 114 17.81 3.69 -5.80
C GLU A 114 18.99 4.17 -6.65
N GLN A 115 18.78 4.38 -7.96
CA GLN A 115 19.82 4.87 -8.87
C GLN A 115 20.27 6.30 -8.57
N LEU A 116 19.35 7.15 -8.14
CA LEU A 116 19.61 8.53 -7.77
C LEU A 116 20.13 8.68 -6.32
N GLY A 117 20.18 7.58 -5.54
CA GLY A 117 20.64 7.61 -4.15
C GLY A 117 19.70 8.34 -3.19
N VAL A 118 18.42 8.51 -3.54
CA VAL A 118 17.43 9.25 -2.73
C VAL A 118 16.62 8.29 -1.87
N ASN A 119 16.86 8.29 -0.57
CA ASN A 119 16.03 7.60 0.42
C ASN A 119 15.09 8.62 1.09
N GLY A 120 13.86 8.73 0.59
CA GLY A 120 12.91 9.74 1.07
C GLY A 120 13.23 11.13 0.52
N ALA A 121 12.19 11.85 0.13
CA ALA A 121 12.31 13.06 -0.68
C ALA A 121 13.08 14.20 0.01
N PHE A 122 14.35 14.35 -0.37
CA PHE A 122 15.09 15.61 -0.30
C PHE A 122 15.73 15.82 -1.68
N VAL A 123 15.06 16.58 -2.53
CA VAL A 123 15.68 17.11 -3.74
C VAL A 123 16.02 18.54 -3.40
N VAL A 124 17.28 18.82 -3.07
CA VAL A 124 17.77 20.20 -3.11
C VAL A 124 17.87 20.54 -4.59
N PRO A 125 17.02 21.41 -5.16
CA PRO A 125 17.21 21.82 -6.54
C PRO A 125 18.53 22.60 -6.57
N GLU A 126 19.45 22.16 -7.43
CA GLU A 126 20.80 22.73 -7.57
C GLU A 126 20.77 24.24 -7.88
N GLU A 127 19.64 24.76 -8.34
CA GLU A 127 19.43 26.17 -8.67
C GLU A 127 18.06 26.66 -8.17
N VAL A 128 17.92 26.94 -6.87
CA VAL A 128 16.86 27.84 -6.41
C VAL A 128 17.48 29.20 -6.18
N SER A 129 17.30 30.12 -7.12
CA SER A 129 17.88 31.48 -7.09
C SER A 129 17.83 32.09 -5.69
N GLU A 130 19.00 32.44 -5.15
CA GLU A 130 19.19 33.06 -3.83
C GLU A 130 18.41 34.39 -3.66
N SER A 131 17.89 34.95 -4.77
CA SER A 131 17.27 36.26 -4.85
C SER A 131 15.76 36.31 -4.57
N SER A 132 15.09 35.18 -4.36
CA SER A 132 13.65 35.16 -4.06
C SER A 132 13.41 35.07 -2.55
N PRO A 133 12.64 35.98 -1.93
CA PRO A 133 12.30 35.88 -0.52
C PRO A 133 11.53 34.58 -0.27
N LYS A 134 12.01 33.79 0.69
CA LYS A 134 11.40 32.50 1.05
C LYS A 134 10.87 32.56 2.46
N VAL A 135 9.66 32.09 2.65
CA VAL A 135 9.06 31.94 3.98
C VAL A 135 8.79 30.48 4.27
N CYS A 136 9.09 30.06 5.51
CA CYS A 136 8.75 28.73 5.97
C CYS A 136 7.23 28.54 5.93
N ALA A 137 6.77 27.47 5.28
CA ALA A 137 5.35 27.19 5.15
C ALA A 137 4.67 26.90 6.51
N PHE A 138 5.44 26.48 7.52
CA PHE A 138 4.92 26.15 8.87
C PHE A 138 4.94 27.32 9.85
N CYS A 139 6.09 28.01 9.97
CA CYS A 139 6.25 29.08 10.98
C CYS A 139 6.28 30.49 10.38
N SER A 140 6.23 30.61 9.04
CA SER A 140 6.32 31.89 8.31
C SER A 140 7.62 32.67 8.55
N GLN A 141 8.64 32.06 9.14
CA GLN A 141 9.96 32.66 9.27
C GLN A 141 10.61 32.87 7.90
N ASP A 142 11.35 33.97 7.78
CA ASP A 142 12.16 34.27 6.61
C ASP A 142 13.32 33.27 6.54
N LEU A 143 13.42 32.56 5.41
CA LEU A 143 14.47 31.59 5.10
C LEU A 143 15.55 32.19 4.19
N SER A 144 15.49 33.49 3.92
CA SER A 144 16.45 34.20 3.06
C SER A 144 17.77 34.38 3.82
N GLY A 145 18.61 33.35 3.80
CA GLY A 145 19.92 33.34 4.46
C GLY A 145 20.22 32.08 5.28
N GLU A 146 19.22 31.21 5.48
CA GLU A 146 19.39 29.87 6.08
C GLU A 146 19.21 28.79 5.00
N GLY A 147 19.93 27.68 5.14
CA GLY A 147 19.71 26.52 4.29
C GLY A 147 18.28 26.00 4.49
N PHE A 148 17.49 25.96 3.42
CA PHE A 148 16.15 25.39 3.44
C PHE A 148 16.14 24.10 2.62
N GLU A 149 15.27 23.17 3.01
CA GLU A 149 15.08 21.91 2.31
C GLU A 149 13.74 21.90 1.55
N VAL A 150 13.71 21.26 0.38
CA VAL A 150 12.49 21.14 -0.43
C VAL A 150 11.86 19.77 -0.21
N LEU A 151 10.63 19.76 0.29
CA LEU A 151 9.82 18.58 0.44
C LEU A 151 8.90 18.39 -0.78
N THR A 152 9.13 17.32 -1.54
CA THR A 152 8.26 16.95 -2.68
C THR A 152 7.22 15.93 -2.23
N VAL A 153 5.94 16.27 -2.36
CA VAL A 153 4.81 15.42 -1.96
C VAL A 153 3.72 15.34 -3.04
N CYS A 154 2.97 14.24 -3.07
CA CYS A 154 1.79 14.12 -3.93
C CYS A 154 0.62 14.98 -3.41
N LYS A 155 -0.41 15.21 -4.24
CA LYS A 155 -1.59 16.03 -3.86
C LYS A 155 -2.37 15.50 -2.65
N VAL A 156 -2.31 14.19 -2.38
CA VAL A 156 -2.94 13.58 -1.20
C VAL A 156 -2.15 13.96 0.06
N CYS A 157 -0.84 13.72 0.06
CA CYS A 157 0.04 14.06 1.17
C CYS A 157 0.11 15.57 1.43
N LEU A 158 0.04 16.40 0.39
CA LEU A 158 -0.03 17.85 0.54
C LEU A 158 -1.23 18.30 1.40
N ARG A 159 -2.39 17.61 1.30
CA ARG A 159 -3.55 17.91 2.16
C ARG A 159 -3.26 17.63 3.63
N ALA A 160 -2.57 16.52 3.93
CA ALA A 160 -2.17 16.21 5.30
C ALA A 160 -1.14 17.21 5.83
N VAL A 161 -0.13 17.54 5.02
CA VAL A 161 0.89 18.56 5.36
C VAL A 161 0.24 19.91 5.65
N ARG A 162 -0.73 20.34 4.84
CA ARG A 162 -1.50 21.58 5.09
C ARG A 162 -2.27 21.55 6.41
N GLY A 163 -2.91 20.43 6.74
CA GLY A 163 -3.59 20.30 8.03
C GLY A 163 -2.63 20.48 9.23
N VAL A 164 -1.40 19.97 9.13
CA VAL A 164 -0.35 20.18 10.16
C VAL A 164 0.14 21.63 10.18
N MET A 165 0.27 22.26 9.01
CA MET A 165 0.66 23.68 8.92
C MET A 165 -0.40 24.60 9.55
N GLU A 166 -1.68 24.25 9.43
CA GLU A 166 -2.81 25.02 9.98
C GLU A 166 -2.95 24.84 11.50
N SER A 167 -2.51 23.70 12.05
CA SER A 167 -2.54 23.40 13.48
C SER A 167 -1.31 23.92 14.24
N LYS A 168 -0.92 25.18 13.98
CA LYS A 168 0.27 25.89 14.51
C LYS A 168 0.81 25.29 15.82
N PRO A 169 2.10 24.91 15.92
CA PRO A 169 2.64 24.46 17.20
C PRO A 169 2.47 25.58 18.23
N GLU A 170 1.76 25.28 19.31
CA GLU A 170 1.63 26.18 20.46
C GLU A 170 3.04 26.57 20.89
N SER A 171 3.33 27.87 20.81
CA SER A 171 4.57 28.49 21.29
C SER A 171 4.38 28.90 22.74
#